data_AF-W9TFF4-F1
#
_entry.id   AF-W9TFF4-F1
#
_cell.length_a   1.000
_cell.length_b   1.000
_cell.length_c   1.000
_cell.angle_alpha   90.00
_cell.angle_beta   90.00
_cell.angle_gamma   90.00
#
_symmetry.space_group_name_H-M   'P 1'
#
loop_
_entity.id
_entity.type
_entity.pdbx_description
1 polymer ?
#
loop_
_entity_poly.entity_id
_entity_poly.type
_entity_poly.pdbx_seq_one_letter_code
_entity_poly.pdbx_strand_id
1 'polypeptide(L)'
;MNIPFWIWQQPNWPHFNWQTEPLATLLRACNQTQGRLLGMLGAVGRDREVQSSLDAMLQNIVTSSAIEGEQLNVSSVRSSWRGAWG
;
A
#
# COMPACT_ATOMS: atom_id res chain seq x y z
N MET A 1 -36.49 -7.14 -3.74
CA MET A 1 -35.37 -8.09 -3.56
C MET A 1 -34.32 -7.42 -2.70
N ASN A 2 -33.93 -8.04 -1.59
CA ASN A 2 -32.92 -7.51 -0.68
C ASN A 2 -31.54 -7.78 -1.27
N ILE A 3 -30.76 -6.73 -1.55
CA ILE A 3 -29.39 -6.87 -2.05
C ILE A 3 -28.53 -7.35 -0.87
N PRO A 4 -27.79 -8.46 -0.99
CA PRO A 4 -26.91 -8.93 0.09
C PRO A 4 -25.90 -7.84 0.45
N PHE A 5 -25.85 -7.46 1.73
CA PHE A 5 -25.00 -6.37 2.22
C PHE A 5 -23.56 -6.84 2.43
N TRP A 6 -23.37 -8.10 2.79
CA TRP A 6 -22.05 -8.68 3.03
C TRP A 6 -21.64 -9.63 1.92
N ILE A 7 -20.34 -9.68 1.60
CA ILE A 7 -19.80 -10.51 0.52
C ILE A 7 -20.08 -12.00 0.74
N TRP A 8 -20.04 -12.48 2.00
CA TRP A 8 -20.34 -13.87 2.35
C TRP A 8 -21.81 -14.27 2.16
N GLN A 9 -22.71 -13.30 1.98
CA GLN A 9 -24.14 -13.54 1.70
C GLN A 9 -24.41 -13.76 0.20
N GLN A 10 -23.41 -13.54 -0.66
CA GLN A 10 -23.56 -13.74 -2.09
C GLN A 10 -23.73 -15.23 -2.41
N PRO A 11 -24.68 -15.63 -3.28
CA PRO A 11 -24.92 -17.03 -3.64
C PRO A 11 -23.68 -17.71 -4.24
N ASN A 12 -22.84 -16.93 -4.91
CA ASN A 12 -21.63 -17.40 -5.56
C ASN A 12 -20.42 -17.41 -4.63
N TRP A 13 -20.56 -17.05 -3.35
CA TRP A 13 -19.47 -17.18 -2.38
C TRP A 13 -19.13 -18.68 -2.16
N PRO A 14 -17.85 -19.08 -2.11
CA PRO A 14 -16.62 -18.31 -2.32
C PRO A 14 -16.08 -18.38 -3.76
N HIS A 15 -16.89 -18.84 -4.72
CA HIS A 15 -16.53 -18.98 -6.13
C HIS A 15 -16.51 -17.62 -6.86
N PHE A 16 -15.39 -16.91 -6.72
CA PHE A 16 -15.16 -15.63 -7.37
C PHE A 16 -14.96 -15.78 -8.87
N ASN A 17 -15.57 -14.88 -9.64
CA ASN A 17 -15.31 -14.71 -11.06
C ASN A 17 -14.56 -13.40 -11.29
N TRP A 18 -13.37 -13.50 -11.88
CA TRP A 18 -12.54 -12.34 -12.20
C TRP A 18 -12.93 -11.73 -13.55
N GLN A 19 -13.12 -10.42 -13.60
CA GLN A 19 -13.38 -9.69 -14.85
C GLN A 19 -12.19 -8.81 -15.19
N THR A 20 -11.35 -9.26 -16.11
CA THR A 20 -10.11 -8.57 -16.44
C THR A 20 -10.33 -7.25 -17.17
N GLU A 21 -11.36 -7.15 -18.02
CA GLU A 21 -11.61 -5.99 -18.89
C GLU A 21 -11.75 -4.66 -18.13
N PRO A 22 -12.62 -4.52 -17.10
CA PRO A 22 -12.72 -3.30 -16.31
C PRO A 22 -11.42 -2.94 -15.57
N LEU A 23 -10.66 -3.95 -15.15
CA LEU A 23 -9.42 -3.80 -14.39
C LEU A 23 -8.22 -3.45 -15.26
N ALA A 24 -8.19 -3.88 -16.52
CA ALA A 24 -7.05 -3.72 -17.41
C ALA A 24 -6.66 -2.24 -17.60
N THR A 25 -7.63 -1.35 -17.71
CA THR A 25 -7.37 0.10 -17.87
C THR A 25 -6.83 0.72 -16.58
N LEU A 26 -7.39 0.36 -15.42
CA LEU A 26 -6.91 0.84 -14.12
C LEU A 26 -5.49 0.33 -13.83
N LEU A 27 -5.23 -0.94 -14.10
CA LEU A 27 -3.91 -1.56 -13.91
C LEU A 27 -2.85 -0.91 -14.80
N ARG A 28 -3.17 -0.61 -16.06
CA ARG A 28 -2.25 0.13 -16.95
C ARG A 28 -1.89 1.51 -16.39
N ALA A 29 -2.88 2.26 -15.90
CA ALA A 29 -2.64 3.58 -15.31
C ALA A 29 -1.77 3.49 -14.03
N CYS A 30 -2.04 2.49 -13.18
CA CYS A 30 -1.25 2.22 -11.99
C CYS A 30 0.20 1.90 -12.35
N ASN A 31 0.43 0.98 -13.29
CA ASN A 31 1.76 0.57 -13.75
C ASN A 31 2.55 1.75 -14.34
N GLN A 32 1.91 2.63 -15.14
CA GLN A 32 2.59 3.83 -15.65
C GLN A 32 3.02 4.78 -14.52
N THR A 33 2.14 5.00 -13.54
CA THR A 33 2.42 5.87 -12.40
C THR A 33 3.57 5.29 -11.56
N GLN A 34 3.55 3.98 -11.32
CA GLN A 34 4.62 3.28 -10.61
C GLN A 34 5.94 3.35 -11.37
N GLY A 35 5.95 3.11 -12.68
CA GLY A 35 7.15 3.21 -13.51
C GLY A 35 7.77 4.61 -13.49
N ARG A 36 6.93 5.66 -13.52
CA ARG A 36 7.41 7.05 -13.39
C ARG A 36 8.05 7.31 -12.03
N LEU A 37 7.43 6.85 -10.94
CA LEU A 37 7.99 6.98 -9.60
C LEU A 37 9.32 6.26 -9.47
N LEU A 38 9.42 5.02 -9.97
CA LEU A 38 10.66 4.25 -9.96
C LEU A 38 11.77 4.93 -10.78
N GLY A 39 11.45 5.50 -11.95
CA GLY A 39 12.40 6.26 -12.75
C GLY A 39 12.89 7.53 -12.05
N MET A 40 11.99 8.23 -11.33
CA MET A 40 12.35 9.40 -10.53
C MET A 40 13.22 9.04 -9.33
N LEU A 41 12.93 7.92 -8.66
CA LEU A 41 13.74 7.41 -7.55
C LEU A 41 15.15 7.03 -8.03
N GLY A 42 15.28 6.29 -9.14
CA GLY A 42 16.59 5.92 -9.70
C GLY A 42 17.44 7.10 -10.17
N ALA A 43 16.84 8.27 -10.41
CA ALA A 43 17.56 9.50 -10.75
C ALA A 43 18.06 10.26 -9.51
N VAL A 44 17.54 9.94 -8.33
CA VAL A 44 17.89 10.53 -7.04
C VAL A 44 18.90 9.59 -6.37
N GLY A 45 20.15 10.03 -6.15
CA GLY A 45 21.23 9.15 -5.68
C GLY A 45 20.92 8.32 -4.42
N ARG A 46 21.64 7.20 -4.28
CA ARG A 46 21.39 6.08 -3.32
C ARG A 46 21.07 6.47 -1.87
N ASP A 47 21.71 7.51 -1.31
CA ASP A 47 21.46 7.93 0.07
C ASP A 47 20.07 8.57 0.27
N ARG A 48 19.55 9.24 -0.77
CA ARG A 48 18.20 9.80 -0.77
C ARG A 48 17.14 8.72 -1.01
N GLU A 49 17.44 7.67 -1.77
CA GLU A 49 16.57 6.50 -1.94
C GLU A 49 16.35 5.77 -0.61
N VAL A 50 17.40 5.60 0.21
CA VAL A 50 17.29 4.92 1.51
C VAL A 50 16.40 5.69 2.48
N GLN A 51 16.56 7.02 2.61
CA GLN A 51 15.68 7.83 3.46
C GLN A 51 14.24 7.84 2.94
N SER A 52 14.03 7.97 1.62
CA SER A 52 12.69 7.92 1.03
C SER A 52 12.01 6.56 1.24
N SER A 53 12.78 5.47 1.20
CA SER A 53 12.27 4.11 1.44
C SER A 53 11.89 3.92 2.90
N LEU A 54 12.72 4.41 3.82
CA LEU A 54 12.44 4.41 5.25
C LEU A 54 11.18 5.22 5.57
N ASP A 55 11.04 6.41 4.99
CA ASP A 55 9.86 7.26 5.18
C ASP A 55 8.58 6.59 4.63
N ALA A 56 8.66 5.93 3.48
CA ALA A 56 7.54 5.17 2.92
C ALA A 56 7.13 3.98 3.80
N MET A 57 8.10 3.25 4.35
CA MET A 57 7.84 2.14 5.29
C MET A 57 7.19 2.65 6.58
N LEU A 58 7.69 3.73 7.17
CA LEU A 58 7.10 4.35 8.36
C LEU A 58 5.67 4.80 8.10
N GLN A 59 5.42 5.40 6.94
CA GLN A 59 4.09 5.85 6.57
C GLN A 59 3.13 4.67 6.40
N ASN A 60 3.58 3.57 5.78
CA ASN A 60 2.76 2.36 5.65
C ASN A 60 2.38 1.78 7.02
N ILE A 61 3.34 1.65 7.94
CA ILE A 61 3.10 1.12 9.30
C ILE A 61 2.07 1.98 10.05
N VAL A 62 2.27 3.30 10.05
CA VAL A 62 1.35 4.22 10.74
C VAL A 62 -0.04 4.19 10.11
N THR A 63 -0.11 4.11 8.78
CA THR A 63 -1.39 4.08 8.06
C THR A 63 -2.13 2.75 8.27
N SER A 64 -1.43 1.62 8.24
CA SER A 64 -2.04 0.31 8.47
C SER A 64 -2.54 0.16 9.90
N SER A 65 -1.76 0.60 10.90
CA SER A 65 -2.19 0.62 12.30
C SER A 65 -3.43 1.50 12.50
N ALA A 66 -3.52 2.65 11.84
CA ALA A 66 -4.68 3.53 11.94
C ALA A 66 -5.97 2.88 11.39
N ILE A 67 -5.87 2.02 10.37
CA ILE A 67 -7.01 1.25 9.84
C ILE A 67 -7.52 0.25 10.89
N GLU A 68 -6.61 -0.31 11.70
CA GLU A 68 -6.93 -1.23 12.80
C GLU A 68 -7.37 -0.51 14.10
N GLY A 69 -7.37 0.83 14.10
CA GLY A 69 -7.74 1.67 15.25
C GLY A 69 -6.57 2.01 16.17
N GLU A 70 -5.35 1.62 15.82
CA GLU A 70 -4.14 1.92 16.58
C GLU A 70 -3.47 3.22 16.10
N GLN A 71 -3.28 4.19 17.01
CA GLN A 71 -2.55 5.42 16.70
C GLN A 71 -1.09 5.32 17.16
N LEU A 72 -0.19 5.13 16.19
CA LEU A 72 1.24 5.08 16.46
C LEU A 72 1.90 6.46 16.35
N ASN A 73 2.81 6.75 17.28
CA ASN A 73 3.64 7.94 17.20
C ASN A 73 4.77 7.75 16.16
N VAL A 74 4.71 8.50 15.06
CA VAL A 74 5.66 8.46 13.94
C VAL A 74 7.12 8.60 14.38
N SER A 75 7.42 9.47 15.36
CA SER A 75 8.80 9.69 15.82
C SER A 75 9.33 8.51 16.65
N SER A 76 8.46 7.85 17.42
CA SER A 76 8.79 6.64 18.17
C SER A 76 9.07 5.47 17.24
N VAL A 77 8.23 5.23 16.24
CA VAL A 77 8.42 4.15 15.24
C VAL A 77 9.73 4.39 14.47
N ARG A 78 10.02 5.64 14.08
CA ARG A 78 11.29 6.01 13.42
C ARG A 78 12.51 5.69 14.30
N SER A 79 12.46 6.00 15.59
CA SER A 79 13.57 5.71 16.52
C SER A 79 13.78 4.22 16.75
N SER A 80 12.70 3.44 16.85
CA SER A 80 12.75 1.99 16.99
C SER A 80 13.38 1.32 15.76
N TRP A 81 13.03 1.76 14.55
CA TRP A 81 13.59 1.20 13.32
C TRP A 81 15.08 1.52 13.13
N ARG A 82 15.50 2.74 13.48
CA ARG A 82 16.92 3.12 13.45
C ARG A 82 17.77 2.34 14.46
N GLY A 83 17.20 1.97 15.61
CA GLY A 83 17.86 1.11 16.59
C GLY A 83 17.87 -0.38 16.22
N ALA A 84 16.94 -0.83 15.38
CA ALA A 84 16.84 -2.23 14.93
C ALA A 84 17.79 -2.58 13.76
N TRP A 85 18.36 -1.59 13.08
CA TRP A 85 19.24 -1.74 11.92
C TRP A 85 20.66 -1.15 12.13
N GLY A 86 21.00 -0.77 13.36
CA GLY A 86 22.36 -0.40 13.77
C GLY A 86 23.07 -1.57 14.44
#